data_AF-L0F4X8-F1
#
_entry.id   AF-L0F4X8-F1
#
_cell.length_a   1.000
_cell.length_b   1.000
_cell.length_c   1.000
_cell.angle_alpha   90.00
_cell.angle_beta   90.00
_cell.angle_gamma   90.00
#
_symmetry.space_group_name_H-M   'P 1'
#
loop_
_entity.id
_entity.type
_entity.pdbx_description
1 polymer ?
#
loop_
_entity_poly.entity_id
_entity_poly.type
_entity_poly.pdbx_seq_one_letter_code
_entity_poly.pdbx_strand_id
1 'polypeptide(L)'
;MRGLVANKLSKVLGLNMVVVGLVIGFVLFSTYAVPTPVEADTAQEGYLTFQSTCTACHAMDTVQNYQGSLAWPEIIELMKGYGAFIQEEEEGEIVQYLEEAYPK
;
A
#
# COMPACT_ATOMS: atom_id res chain seq x y z
N MET A 1 -57.91 29.64 2.45
CA MET A 1 -56.47 29.73 2.77
C MET A 1 -55.76 28.38 2.95
N ARG A 2 -56.46 27.28 3.27
CA ARG A 2 -55.87 25.93 3.50
C ARG A 2 -55.12 25.30 2.32
N GLY A 3 -55.50 25.59 1.07
CA GLY A 3 -54.86 24.99 -0.13
C GLY A 3 -53.50 25.61 -0.52
N LEU A 4 -53.28 26.89 -0.21
CA LEU A 4 -52.01 27.57 -0.50
C LEU A 4 -50.86 27.08 0.39
N VAL A 5 -51.17 26.71 1.65
CA VAL A 5 -50.19 26.23 2.63
C VAL A 5 -49.71 24.82 2.28
N ALA A 6 -50.60 23.94 1.84
CA ALA A 6 -50.25 22.56 1.45
C ALA A 6 -49.33 22.53 0.21
N ASN A 7 -49.62 23.35 -0.80
CA ASN A 7 -48.78 23.46 -2.00
C ASN A 7 -47.39 24.07 -1.69
N LYS A 8 -47.31 25.00 -0.74
CA LYS A 8 -46.04 25.61 -0.33
C LYS A 8 -45.20 24.63 0.49
N LEU A 9 -45.83 23.83 1.35
CA LEU A 9 -45.16 22.81 2.17
C LEU A 9 -44.62 21.64 1.31
N SER A 10 -45.40 21.13 0.34
CA SER A 10 -44.93 20.09 -0.59
C SER A 10 -43.75 20.54 -1.45
N LYS A 11 -43.75 21.80 -1.90
CA LYS A 11 -42.63 22.36 -2.68
C LYS A 11 -41.36 22.54 -1.84
N VAL A 12 -41.50 22.99 -0.60
CA VAL A 12 -40.35 23.14 0.32
C VAL A 12 -39.77 21.79 0.72
N LEU A 13 -40.63 20.78 0.95
CA LEU A 13 -40.19 19.41 1.26
C LEU A 13 -39.48 18.76 0.07
N GLY A 14 -40.02 18.90 -1.15
CA GLY A 14 -39.41 18.39 -2.37
C GLY A 14 -38.08 19.08 -2.71
N LEU A 15 -38.00 20.40 -2.53
CA LEU A 15 -36.78 21.16 -2.77
C LEU A 15 -35.66 20.76 -1.78
N ASN A 16 -35.99 20.60 -0.50
CA ASN A 16 -35.03 20.15 0.51
C ASN A 16 -34.50 18.73 0.22
N MET A 17 -35.36 17.81 -0.23
CA MET A 17 -34.93 16.46 -0.63
C MET A 17 -33.95 16.48 -1.83
N VAL A 18 -34.18 17.35 -2.82
CA VAL A 18 -33.26 17.51 -3.96
C VAL A 18 -31.92 18.10 -3.54
N VAL A 19 -31.93 19.12 -2.67
CA VAL A 19 -30.70 19.73 -2.14
C VAL A 19 -29.90 18.73 -1.31
N VAL A 20 -30.57 17.97 -0.45
CA VAL A 20 -29.93 16.91 0.35
C VAL A 20 -29.34 15.82 -0.54
N GLY A 21 -30.06 15.38 -1.57
CA GLY A 21 -29.56 14.41 -2.53
C GLY A 21 -28.33 14.91 -3.31
N LEU A 22 -28.32 16.19 -3.70
CA LEU A 22 -27.21 16.80 -4.42
C LEU A 22 -25.97 16.96 -3.54
N VAL A 23 -26.14 17.38 -2.29
CA VAL A 23 -25.04 17.50 -1.32
C VAL A 23 -24.44 16.13 -0.99
N ILE A 24 -25.28 15.12 -0.73
CA ILE A 24 -24.80 13.75 -0.44
C ILE A 24 -24.10 13.16 -1.67
N GLY A 25 -24.68 13.32 -2.87
CA GLY A 25 -24.06 12.88 -4.12
C GLY A 25 -22.71 13.53 -4.39
N PHE A 26 -22.58 14.83 -4.12
CA PHE A 26 -21.32 15.57 -4.31
C PHE A 26 -20.24 15.17 -3.30
N VAL A 27 -20.63 14.92 -2.05
CA VAL A 27 -19.71 14.43 -1.00
C VAL A 27 -19.22 13.02 -1.33
N LEU A 28 -20.11 12.12 -1.75
CA LEU A 28 -19.73 10.76 -2.15
C LEU A 28 -18.85 10.77 -3.41
N PHE A 29 -19.12 11.62 -4.39
CA PHE A 29 -18.28 11.73 -5.60
C PHE A 29 -16.85 12.22 -5.27
N SER A 30 -16.73 13.12 -4.29
CA SER A 30 -15.44 13.69 -3.89
C SER A 30 -14.50 12.67 -3.24
N THR A 31 -15.03 11.64 -2.55
CA THR A 31 -14.18 10.60 -1.94
C THR A 31 -13.60 9.61 -2.95
N TYR A 32 -14.19 9.50 -4.15
CA TYR A 32 -13.64 8.64 -5.21
C TYR A 32 -12.57 9.34 -6.06
N ALA A 33 -12.55 10.67 -6.06
CA ALA A 33 -11.65 11.45 -6.90
C ALA A 33 -10.30 11.76 -6.23
N VAL A 34 -10.15 11.48 -4.93
CA VAL A 34 -8.85 11.56 -4.27
C VAL A 34 -8.14 10.24 -4.49
N PRO A 35 -7.11 10.15 -5.35
CA PRO A 35 -6.23 9.00 -5.34
C PRO A 35 -5.70 8.88 -3.91
N THR A 36 -5.99 7.77 -3.25
CA THR A 36 -5.32 7.45 -1.99
C THR A 36 -3.83 7.59 -2.24
N PRO A 37 -3.08 8.36 -1.43
CA PRO A 37 -1.63 8.27 -1.50
C PRO A 37 -1.33 6.79 -1.31
N VAL A 38 -0.74 6.19 -2.35
CA VAL A 38 -0.01 4.95 -2.17
C VAL A 38 1.20 5.38 -1.36
N GLU A 39 1.01 5.54 -0.04
CA GLU A 39 2.06 5.19 0.88
C GLU A 39 2.29 3.71 0.57
N ALA A 40 3.25 3.45 -0.33
CA ALA A 40 3.71 2.12 -0.60
C ALA A 40 4.03 1.53 0.76
N ASP A 41 3.38 0.42 1.11
CA ASP A 41 3.80 -0.36 2.25
C ASP A 41 5.10 -1.05 1.82
N THR A 42 6.17 -0.26 1.69
CA THR A 42 7.46 -0.68 1.13
C THR A 42 8.07 -1.79 1.98
N ALA A 43 7.72 -1.84 3.27
CA ALA A 43 8.07 -2.91 4.17
C ALA A 43 7.39 -4.23 3.79
N GLN A 44 6.08 -4.20 3.49
CA GLN A 44 5.35 -5.39 3.04
C GLN A 44 5.76 -5.83 1.63
N GLU A 45 5.99 -4.89 0.71
CA GLU A 45 6.51 -5.17 -0.63
C GLU A 45 7.90 -5.80 -0.55
N GLY A 46 8.83 -5.17 0.19
CA GLY A 46 10.18 -5.70 0.40
C GLY A 46 10.21 -7.07 1.07
N TYR A 47 9.31 -7.34 2.02
CA TYR A 47 9.18 -8.67 2.61
C TYR A 47 8.76 -9.73 1.58
N LEU A 48 7.81 -9.43 0.71
CA LEU A 48 7.33 -10.38 -0.31
C LEU A 48 8.40 -10.63 -1.39
N THR A 49 9.09 -9.58 -1.81
CA THR A 49 10.21 -9.68 -2.75
C THR A 49 11.35 -10.51 -2.13
N PHE A 50 11.71 -10.25 -0.87
CA PHE A 50 12.68 -11.05 -0.12
C PHE A 50 12.25 -12.52 0.02
N GLN A 51 11.01 -12.78 0.44
CA GLN A 51 10.53 -14.15 0.65
C GLN A 51 10.58 -14.94 -0.65
N SER A 52 10.04 -14.40 -1.74
CA SER A 52 9.97 -15.11 -3.03
C SER A 52 11.34 -15.34 -3.65
N THR A 53 12.25 -14.37 -3.51
CA THR A 53 13.57 -14.39 -4.15
C THR A 53 14.59 -15.17 -3.34
N CYS A 54 14.74 -14.85 -2.06
CA CYS A 54 15.81 -15.39 -1.22
C CYS A 54 15.55 -16.82 -0.72
N THR A 55 14.29 -17.28 -0.74
CA THR A 55 13.96 -18.68 -0.38
C THR A 55 14.02 -19.65 -1.56
N ALA A 56 14.26 -19.17 -2.78
CA ALA A 56 14.25 -20.00 -3.97
C ALA A 56 15.35 -21.08 -3.96
N CYS A 57 16.46 -20.84 -3.25
CA CYS A 57 17.62 -21.74 -3.23
C CYS A 57 17.85 -22.43 -1.87
N HIS A 58 17.51 -21.78 -0.76
CA HIS A 58 17.67 -22.32 0.59
C HIS A 58 16.69 -21.69 1.57
N ALA A 59 16.55 -22.25 2.77
CA ALA A 59 15.71 -21.68 3.81
C ALA A 59 16.30 -20.37 4.39
N MET A 60 15.46 -19.59 5.09
CA MET A 60 15.86 -18.32 5.70
C MET A 60 16.52 -18.43 7.07
N ASP A 61 16.77 -19.65 7.55
CA ASP A 61 17.48 -19.88 8.80
C ASP A 61 18.88 -19.25 8.79
N THR A 62 19.51 -19.21 7.61
CA THR A 62 20.83 -18.60 7.41
C THR A 62 20.82 -17.10 7.66
N VAL A 63 19.77 -16.37 7.25
CA VAL A 63 19.63 -14.92 7.48
C VAL A 63 19.34 -14.64 8.96
N GLN A 64 18.42 -15.37 9.57
CA GLN A 64 18.04 -15.18 10.98
C GLN A 64 19.20 -15.42 11.94
N ASN A 65 20.08 -16.37 11.62
CA ASN A 65 21.21 -16.77 12.46
C ASN A 65 22.55 -16.27 11.92
N TYR A 66 22.54 -15.37 10.94
CA TYR A 66 23.77 -14.89 10.33
C TYR A 66 24.61 -14.12 11.37
N GLN A 67 25.84 -14.54 11.61
CA GLN A 67 26.81 -13.87 12.52
C GLN A 67 28.05 -13.34 11.79
N GLY A 68 28.06 -13.37 10.46
CA GLY A 68 29.17 -12.81 9.69
C GLY A 68 29.18 -11.29 9.70
N SER A 69 30.26 -10.72 9.16
CA SER A 69 30.53 -9.28 9.15
C SER A 69 30.16 -8.56 7.85
N LEU A 70 29.79 -9.30 6.80
CA LEU A 70 29.40 -8.71 5.52
C LEU A 70 28.07 -7.96 5.67
N ALA A 71 27.96 -6.81 5.03
CA ALA A 71 26.72 -6.07 4.90
C ALA A 71 25.75 -6.80 3.94
N TRP A 72 24.45 -6.49 4.04
CA TRP A 72 23.44 -7.15 3.20
C TRP A 72 23.67 -7.03 1.69
N PRO A 73 24.07 -5.87 1.13
CA PRO A 73 24.38 -5.77 -0.29
C PRO A 73 25.50 -6.71 -0.73
N GLU A 74 26.54 -6.87 0.10
CA GLU A 74 27.66 -7.77 -0.20
C GLU A 74 27.22 -9.25 -0.22
N ILE A 75 26.28 -9.61 0.67
CA ILE A 75 25.71 -10.97 0.71
C ILE A 75 24.82 -11.21 -0.51
N ILE A 76 24.03 -10.22 -0.91
CA ILE A 76 23.19 -10.30 -2.12
C ILE A 76 24.06 -10.50 -3.37
N GLU A 77 25.18 -9.77 -3.48
CA GLU A 77 26.14 -9.97 -4.57
C GLU A 77 26.75 -11.38 -4.57
N LEU A 78 27.03 -11.96 -3.39
CA LEU A 78 27.44 -13.36 -3.30
C LEU A 78 26.34 -14.31 -3.79
N MET A 79 25.07 -14.06 -3.43
CA MET A 79 23.95 -14.89 -3.89
C MET A 79 23.74 -14.80 -5.39
N LYS A 80 23.88 -13.61 -5.98
CA LYS A 80 23.90 -13.43 -7.44
C LYS A 80 25.03 -14.21 -8.08
N GLY A 81 26.22 -14.18 -7.48
CA GLY A 81 27.37 -15.00 -7.88
C GLY A 81 27.11 -16.51 -7.84
N TYR A 82 26.24 -16.97 -6.92
CA TYR A 82 25.78 -18.36 -6.84
C TYR A 82 24.60 -18.69 -7.77
N GLY A 83 24.11 -17.71 -8.53
CA GLY A 83 23.07 -17.90 -9.54
C GLY A 83 21.69 -17.37 -9.14
N ALA A 84 21.56 -16.62 -8.05
CA ALA A 84 20.33 -15.89 -7.76
C ALA A 84 20.10 -14.83 -8.85
N PHE A 85 18.91 -14.81 -9.43
CA PHE A 85 18.51 -13.77 -10.37
C PHE A 85 17.72 -12.71 -9.61
N ILE A 86 18.31 -11.53 -9.42
CA ILE A 86 17.75 -10.41 -8.66
C ILE A 86 17.94 -9.15 -9.51
N GLN A 87 16.83 -8.48 -9.82
CA GLN A 87 16.83 -7.22 -10.57
C GLN A 87 17.23 -6.05 -9.67
N GLU A 88 17.64 -4.92 -10.26
CA GLU A 88 18.11 -3.75 -9.51
C GLU A 88 17.02 -3.16 -8.61
N GLU A 89 15.77 -3.15 -9.09
CA GLU A 89 14.62 -2.69 -8.31
C GLU A 89 14.33 -3.63 -7.11
N GLU A 90 14.35 -4.95 -7.35
CA GLU A 90 14.14 -5.97 -6.31
C GLU A 90 15.24 -5.94 -5.26
N GLU A 91 16.48 -5.70 -5.67
CA GLU A 91 17.61 -5.58 -4.74
C GLU A 91 17.40 -4.44 -3.75
N GLY A 92 16.96 -3.27 -4.22
CA GLY A 92 16.69 -2.14 -3.34
C GLY A 92 15.62 -2.46 -2.28
N GLU A 93 14.54 -3.12 -2.69
CA GLU A 93 13.46 -3.58 -1.81
C GLU A 93 13.95 -4.61 -0.77
N ILE A 94 14.75 -5.59 -1.23
CA ILE A 94 15.30 -6.64 -0.38
C ILE A 94 16.30 -6.07 0.64
N VAL A 95 17.20 -5.18 0.20
CA VAL A 95 18.18 -4.53 1.09
C VAL A 95 17.46 -3.72 2.15
N GLN A 96 16.48 -2.90 1.77
CA GLN A 96 15.69 -2.12 2.73
C GLN A 96 15.04 -3.03 3.78
N TYR A 97 14.37 -4.10 3.35
CA TYR A 97 13.75 -5.06 4.26
C TYR A 97 14.77 -5.73 5.19
N LEU A 98 15.92 -6.16 4.66
CA LEU A 98 16.96 -6.82 5.45
C LEU A 98 17.59 -5.88 6.48
N GLU A 99 17.82 -4.61 6.14
CA GLU A 99 18.35 -3.61 7.08
C GLU A 99 17.35 -3.28 8.21
N GLU A 100 16.05 -3.24 7.91
CA GLU A 100 15.01 -3.00 8.91
C GLU A 100 14.76 -4.21 9.81
N ALA A 101 14.60 -5.40 9.22
CA ALA A 101 14.23 -6.62 9.95
C ALA A 101 15.43 -7.33 10.59
N TYR A 102 16.62 -7.21 10.01
CA TYR A 102 17.84 -7.89 10.44
C TYR A 102 19.05 -6.92 10.46
N PRO A 103 19.03 -5.87 11.28
CA PRO A 103 20.06 -4.84 11.27
C PRO A 103 21.47 -5.41 11.55
N LYS A 104 22.46 -4.89 10.83
CA LYS A 104 23.89 -5.24 10.91
C LYS A 104 24.76 -4.04 11.22
#